data_AF-A0A1I7FAM9-F1
#
_entry.id   AF-A0A1I7FAM9-F1
#
_cell.length_a   1.000
_cell.length_b   1.000
_cell.length_c   1.000
_cell.angle_alpha   90.00
_cell.angle_beta   90.00
_cell.angle_gamma   90.00
#
_symmetry.space_group_name_H-M   'P 1'
#
loop_
_entity.id
_entity.type
_entity.pdbx_description
1 polymer ?
#
loop_
_entity_poly.entity_id
_entity_poly.type
_entity_poly.pdbx_seq_one_letter_code
_entity_poly.pdbx_strand_id
1 'polypeptide(L)' 'MSLIYGESFPPKRIEDNCSQFEKEKYKDWNTIQILRQMFLSGNQKVTIEEIKHFEEYFEKRYGETVDDYKGDKNETI' A
#
# COMPACT_ATOMS: atom_id res chain seq x y z
N MET A 1 0.39 40.54 -32.23
CA MET A 1 0.02 40.06 -30.89
C MET A 1 0.46 38.61 -30.74
N SER A 2 1.58 38.36 -30.04
CA SER A 2 2.06 37.02 -29.72
C SER A 2 1.41 36.54 -28.41
N LEU A 3 0.67 35.44 -28.48
CA LEU A 3 0.13 34.77 -27.29
C LEU A 3 1.29 34.12 -26.56
N ILE A 4 1.74 34.74 -25.47
CA ILE A 4 2.69 34.14 -24.53
C ILE A 4 1.93 33.00 -23.85
N TYR A 5 2.27 31.77 -24.19
CA TYR A 5 1.86 30.59 -23.43
C TYR A 5 2.45 30.77 -22.02
N GLY A 6 1.60 31.20 -21.07
CA GLY A 6 1.95 31.12 -19.67
C GLY A 6 2.25 29.65 -19.36
N GLU A 7 3.43 29.38 -18.80
CA GLU A 7 3.75 28.07 -18.24
C GLU A 7 2.63 27.65 -17.30
N SER A 8 1.77 26.76 -17.79
CA SER A 8 0.83 26.05 -16.94
C SER A 8 1.65 25.10 -16.10
N PHE A 9 2.04 25.54 -14.90
CA PHE A 9 2.43 24.61 -13.85
C PHE A 9 1.32 23.55 -13.77
N PRO A 10 1.62 22.25 -13.94
CA PRO A 10 0.59 21.24 -13.76
C PRO A 10 -0.02 21.47 -12.38
N PRO A 11 -1.36 21.41 -12.24
CA PRO A 11 -1.99 21.57 -10.94
C PRO A 11 -1.27 20.65 -9.97
N LYS A 12 -0.78 21.21 -8.85
CA LYS A 12 -0.20 20.44 -7.74
C LYS A 12 -1.09 19.22 -7.56
N ARG A 13 -0.56 18.03 -7.88
CA ARG A 13 -1.28 16.79 -7.61
C ARG A 13 -1.71 16.89 -6.15
N ILE A 14 -3.00 16.63 -5.90
CA ILE A 14 -3.51 16.49 -4.54
C ILE A 14 -2.58 15.45 -3.91
N GLU A 15 -1.67 15.92 -3.06
CA GLU A 15 -0.81 15.05 -2.29
C GLU A 15 -1.79 14.19 -1.50
N ASP A 16 -1.80 12.88 -1.75
CA ASP A 16 -2.66 11.92 -1.03
C ASP A 16 -2.61 12.30 0.46
N ASN A 17 -3.68 12.91 0.96
CA ASN A 17 -3.78 13.45 2.32
C ASN A 17 -3.94 12.31 3.35
N CYS A 18 -3.69 11.07 2.92
CA CYS A 18 -3.49 9.94 3.81
C CYS A 18 -2.26 10.21 4.67
N SER A 19 -2.42 9.97 5.98
CA SER A 19 -1.31 10.06 6.91
C SER A 19 -0.15 9.20 6.42
N GLN A 20 1.10 9.63 6.61
CA GLN A 20 2.27 8.82 6.27
C GLN A 20 2.18 7.41 6.90
N PHE A 21 1.56 7.32 8.07
CA PHE A 21 1.23 6.08 8.75
C PHE A 21 0.29 5.16 7.93
N GLU A 22 -0.77 5.70 7.33
CA GLU A 22 -1.69 4.92 6.48
C GLU A 22 -1.02 4.47 5.18
N LYS A 23 -0.15 5.31 4.61
CA LYS A 23 0.64 4.94 3.43
C LYS A 23 1.61 3.80 3.72
N GLU A 24 2.27 3.84 4.87
CA GLU A 24 3.14 2.75 5.33
C GLU A 24 2.33 1.48 5.61
N LYS A 25 1.18 1.60 6.29
CA LYS A 25 0.27 0.49 6.53
C LYS A 25 -0.19 -0.19 5.25
N TYR A 26 -0.60 0.59 4.25
CA TYR A 26 -0.98 0.05 2.95
C TYR A 26 0.18 -0.68 2.25
N LYS A 27 1.40 -0.12 2.31
CA LYS A 27 2.59 -0.77 1.73
C LYS A 27 2.92 -2.09 2.41
N ASP A 28 2.88 -2.12 3.75
CA ASP A 28 3.16 -3.31 4.54
C ASP A 28 2.11 -4.40 4.23
N TRP A 29 0.83 -4.03 4.19
CA TRP A 29 -0.25 -4.94 3.78
C TRP A 29 -0.05 -5.49 2.37
N ASN A 30 0.23 -4.62 1.39
CA ASN A 30 0.43 -5.04 -0.01
C ASN A 30 1.63 -5.99 -0.15
N THR A 31 2.69 -5.78 0.64
CA THR A 31 3.86 -6.65 0.65
C THR A 31 3.50 -8.06 1.13
N ILE A 32 2.68 -8.17 2.18
CA ILE A 32 2.21 -9.46 2.71
C ILE A 32 1.34 -10.18 1.68
N GLN A 33 0.47 -9.47 0.96
CA GLN A 33 -0.34 -10.05 -0.11
C GLN A 33 0.53 -10.59 -1.24
N ILE A 34 1.59 -9.87 -1.64
CA ILE A 34 2.54 -10.35 -2.65
C ILE A 34 3.26 -11.62 -2.18
N LEU A 35 3.69 -11.68 -0.91
CA LEU A 35 4.32 -12.87 -0.36
C LEU A 35 3.37 -14.07 -0.34
N ARG A 36 2.11 -13.87 0.08
CA ARG A 36 1.05 -14.89 0.01
C ARG A 36 0.88 -15.40 -1.42
N GLN A 37 0.82 -14.51 -2.42
CA GLN A 37 0.70 -14.88 -3.83
C GLN A 37 1.93 -15.63 -4.36
N MET A 38 3.14 -15.21 -3.99
CA MET A 38 4.37 -15.91 -4.35
C MET A 38 4.42 -17.32 -3.75
N PHE A 39 3.99 -17.47 -2.50
CA PHE A 39 3.87 -18.77 -1.84
C PHE A 39 2.86 -19.68 -2.54
N LEU A 40 1.66 -19.17 -2.85
CA LEU A 40 0.63 -19.91 -3.59
C LEU A 40 1.09 -20.31 -5.00
N SER A 41 1.93 -19.49 -5.63
CA SER A 41 2.53 -19.77 -6.95
C SER A 41 3.67 -20.81 -6.89
N GLY A 42 3.97 -21.38 -5.71
CA GLY A 42 4.99 -22.41 -5.54
C GLY A 42 6.43 -21.88 -5.52
N ASN A 43 6.63 -20.60 -5.19
CA ASN A 43 7.97 -20.03 -5.12
C ASN A 43 8.71 -20.55 -3.88
N GLN A 44 9.76 -21.35 -4.09
CA GLN A 44 10.54 -22.01 -3.04
C GLN A 44 11.27 -21.04 -2.09
N LYS A 45 11.36 -19.75 -2.45
CA LYS A 45 12.00 -18.72 -1.63
C LYS A 45 11.12 -18.13 -0.53
N VAL A 46 9.80 -18.33 -0.58
CA VAL A 46 8.88 -17.78 0.42
C VAL A 46 8.39 -18.93 1.29
N THR A 47 8.63 -18.85 2.58
CA THR A 47 8.15 -19.84 3.55
C THR A 47 6.88 -19.37 4.24
N ILE A 48 6.07 -20.32 4.72
CA ILE A 48 4.87 -20.01 5.54
C ILE A 48 5.28 -19.26 6.83
N GLU A 49 6.43 -19.60 7.40
CA GLU A 49 6.94 -18.96 8.62
C GLU A 49 7.28 -17.49 8.39
N GLU A 50 7.88 -17.13 7.26
CA GLU A 50 8.12 -15.73 6.89
C GLU A 50 6.81 -14.95 6.73
N ILE A 51 5.81 -15.52 6.06
CA ILE A 51 4.50 -14.88 5.90
C ILE A 51 3.86 -14.61 7.27
N LYS A 52 3.87 -15.62 8.16
CA LYS A 52 3.36 -15.46 9.53
C LYS A 52 4.10 -14.39 10.31
N HIS A 53 5.43 -14.34 10.18
CA HIS A 53 6.22 -13.31 10.85
C HIS A 53 5.80 -11.89 10.40
N PHE A 54 5.57 -11.69 9.11
CA PHE A 54 5.10 -10.39 8.61
C PHE A 54 3.66 -10.08 9.03
N GLU A 55 2.77 -11.08 9.10
CA GLU A 55 1.40 -10.91 9.60
C GLU A 55 1.38 -10.50 11.08
N GLU A 56 2.18 -11.17 11.93
CA GLU A 56 2.34 -10.81 13.34
C GLU A 56 2.94 -9.41 13.51
N TYR A 57 3.91 -9.04 12.68
CA TYR A 57 4.48 -7.70 12.67
C TYR A 57 3.42 -6.65 12.32
N PHE A 58 2.59 -6.92 11.32
CA PHE A 58 1.51 -6.04 10.91
C PHE A 58 0.49 -5.83 12.03
N GLU A 59 0.03 -6.93 12.65
CA GLU A 59 -0.90 -6.87 13.77
C GLU A 59 -0.33 -6.10 14.96
N LYS A 60 0.93 -6.34 15.30
CA LYS A 60 1.60 -5.62 16.39
C LYS A 60 1.78 -4.13 16.12
N ARG A 61 2.03 -3.75 14.86
CA ARG A 61 2.30 -2.36 14.46
C ARG A 61 1.01 -1.54 14.30
N TYR A 62 -0.04 -2.16 13.78
CA TYR A 62 -1.27 -1.47 13.39
C TYR A 62 -2.48 -1.80 14.26
N GLY A 63 -2.38 -2.82 15.13
CA GLY A 63 -3.45 -3.23 16.04
C GLY A 63 -4.61 -3.94 15.35
N GLU A 64 -4.43 -4.37 14.10
CA GLU A 64 -5.43 -5.07 13.30
C GLU A 64 -4.76 -6.15 12.43
N THR A 65 -5.52 -7.17 12.05
CA THR A 65 -4.98 -8.23 11.20
C THR A 65 -4.95 -7.79 9.73
N VAL A 66 -4.07 -8.43 8.95
CA VAL A 66 -3.95 -8.20 7.49
C VAL A 66 -5.27 -8.49 6.77
N ASP A 67 -6.04 -9.46 7.28
CA ASP A 67 -7.32 -9.86 6.70
C ASP A 67 -8.46 -8.87 7.03
N ASP A 68 -8.36 -8.18 8.17
CA ASP A 68 -9.30 -7.13 8.57
C ASP A 68 -9.02 -5.79 7.85
N TYR A 69 -7.77 -5.55 7.44
CA TYR A 69 -7.44 -4.39 6.62
C TYR A 69 -7.99 -4.60 5.21
N LYS A 70 -9.22 -4.11 4.99
CA LYS A 70 -9.68 -3.80 3.64
C LYS A 70 -8.81 -2.67 3.13
N GLY A 71 -7.83 -3.00 2.28
CA GLY A 71 -7.02 -2.04 1.51
C GLY A 71 -7.82 -1.16 0.55
N ASP A 72 -9.11 -0.98 0.81
CA ASP A 72 -10.00 -0.02 0.17
C ASP A 72 -9.45 1.38 0.44
N LYS A 73 -8.73 1.89 -0.57
CA LYS A 73 -8.94 3.28 -0.95
C LYS A 73 -10.42 3.37 -1.25
N ASN A 74 -11.23 3.77 -0.27
CA ASN A 74 -12.62 4.13 -0.53
C ASN A 74 -12.63 5.05 -1.75
N GLU A 75 -13.07 4.49 -2.88
CA GLU A 75 -13.56 5.21 -4.04
C GLU A 75 -14.75 6.02 -3.53
N THR A 76 -14.49 7.24 -3.07
CA THR A 76 -15.56 8.20 -2.88
C THR A 76 -15.90 8.74 -4.27
N ILE A 77 -16.96 8.16 -4.84
CA ILE A 77 -17.71 8.61 -6.02
C ILE A 77 -18.14 10.06 -5.84
#